data_AF-A0A349K2A7-F1
#
_entry.id   AF-A0A349K2A7-F1
#
_cell.length_a   1.000
_cell.length_b   1.000
_cell.length_c   1.000
_cell.angle_alpha   90.00
_cell.angle_beta   90.00
_cell.angle_gamma   90.00
#
_symmetry.space_group_name_H-M   'P 1'
#
loop_
_entity.id
_entity.type
_entity.pdbx_description
1 polymer ?
#
loop_
_entity_poly.entity_id
_entity_poly.type
_entity_poly.pdbx_seq_one_letter_code
_entity_poly.pdbx_strand_id
1 'polypeptide(L)'
;MARDSPRFKIAREGQRFVCPDGQDLLELAEAEDFSVSGVAESLDLTNRQLEYAVERASGLRPKELFRRHRMLLARRLVAEGFSLQVIAQRLGFKHYTHFASEVKSYFDLPPRQFQKSVRSLCPET
;
A
#
# COMPACT_ATOMS: atom_id res chain seq x y z
N MET A 1 -31.18 13.58 7.70
CA MET A 1 -31.32 12.20 7.20
C MET A 1 -29.96 11.51 7.27
N ALA A 2 -29.65 10.87 8.39
CA ALA A 2 -28.42 10.07 8.53
C ALA A 2 -28.77 8.63 8.14
N ARG A 3 -28.71 8.35 6.83
CA ARG A 3 -28.87 6.99 6.33
C ARG A 3 -27.71 6.15 6.86
N ASP A 4 -28.08 5.18 7.70
CA ASP A 4 -27.52 3.83 7.77
C ASP A 4 -26.01 3.74 7.43
N SER A 5 -25.16 3.74 8.46
CA SER A 5 -23.77 3.32 8.26
C SER A 5 -23.78 1.80 8.05
N PRO A 6 -23.43 1.28 6.86
CA PRO A 6 -23.33 -0.15 6.71
C PRO A 6 -22.24 -0.65 7.66
N ARG A 7 -22.48 -1.81 8.24
CA ARG A 7 -21.60 -2.53 9.17
C ARG A 7 -20.35 -3.06 8.46
N PHE A 8 -19.67 -2.25 7.64
CA PHE A 8 -18.45 -2.67 6.97
C PHE A 8 -17.36 -2.86 8.03
N LYS A 9 -17.01 -4.12 8.27
CA LYS A 9 -16.01 -4.52 9.28
C LYS A 9 -14.86 -5.15 8.53
N ILE A 10 -13.73 -4.45 8.53
CA ILE A 10 -12.47 -5.05 8.09
C ILE A 10 -11.93 -5.86 9.26
N ALA A 11 -11.72 -7.15 9.02
CA ALA A 11 -11.07 -8.03 9.98
C ALA A 11 -9.56 -8.00 9.71
N ARG A 12 -8.76 -7.75 10.75
CA ARG A 12 -7.30 -7.87 10.66
C ARG A 12 -6.89 -9.29 11.03
N GLU A 13 -6.48 -10.07 10.03
CA GLU A 13 -5.96 -11.42 10.22
C GLU A 13 -4.43 -11.40 10.03
N GLY A 14 -3.71 -11.09 11.11
CA GLY A 14 -2.25 -10.96 11.10
C GLY A 14 -1.78 -9.76 10.26
N GLN A 15 -1.28 -10.04 9.04
CA GLN A 15 -0.83 -9.06 8.05
C GLN A 15 -1.88 -8.75 6.97
N ARG A 16 -2.99 -9.51 6.95
CA ARG A 16 -4.07 -9.39 5.97
C ARG A 16 -5.22 -8.57 6.53
N PHE A 17 -5.88 -7.84 5.65
CA PHE A 17 -7.04 -6.99 5.99
C PHE A 17 -8.21 -7.46 5.15
N VAL A 18 -8.98 -8.39 5.71
CA VAL A 18 -10.05 -9.07 4.98
C VAL A 18 -11.32 -8.23 5.07
N CYS A 19 -11.79 -7.80 3.91
CA CYS A 19 -13.09 -7.18 3.74
C CYS A 19 -14.20 -8.23 3.90
N PRO A 20 -15.42 -7.84 4.30
CA PRO A 20 -16.55 -8.77 4.46
C PRO A 20 -16.92 -9.53 3.18
N ASP A 21 -16.54 -9.01 2.01
CA ASP A 21 -16.71 -9.68 0.72
C ASP A 21 -15.69 -10.83 0.48
N GLY A 22 -14.70 -10.97 1.37
CA GLY A 22 -13.62 -11.96 1.29
C GLY A 22 -12.37 -11.47 0.57
N GLN A 23 -12.39 -10.26 0.00
CA GLN A 23 -11.22 -9.65 -0.63
C GLN A 23 -10.24 -9.07 0.40
N ASP A 24 -8.93 -9.13 0.12
CA ASP A 24 -7.93 -8.43 0.92
C ASP A 24 -7.80 -6.97 0.49
N LEU A 25 -7.91 -6.06 1.45
CA LEU A 25 -7.83 -4.63 1.23
C LEU A 25 -6.49 -4.22 0.60
N LEU A 26 -5.39 -4.89 0.97
CA LEU A 26 -4.07 -4.56 0.44
C LEU A 26 -3.94 -4.98 -1.02
N GLU A 27 -4.46 -6.15 -1.38
CA GLU A 27 -4.49 -6.61 -2.77
C GLU A 27 -5.39 -5.71 -3.63
N LEU A 28 -6.51 -5.26 -3.07
CA LEU A 28 -7.38 -4.29 -3.75
C LEU A 28 -6.67 -2.94 -3.95
N ALA A 29 -5.90 -2.51 -2.95
CA ALA A 29 -5.06 -1.32 -3.09
C ALA A 29 -4.00 -1.51 -4.17
N GLU A 30 -3.41 -2.69 -4.34
CA GLU A 30 -2.48 -2.95 -5.46
C GLU A 30 -3.18 -2.88 -6.82
N ALA A 31 -4.39 -3.43 -6.94
CA ALA A 31 -5.18 -3.38 -8.16
C ALA A 31 -5.61 -1.95 -8.55
N GLU A 32 -5.87 -1.10 -7.54
CA GLU A 32 -6.33 0.29 -7.71
C GLU A 32 -5.18 1.32 -7.60
N ASP A 33 -3.93 0.92 -7.87
CA ASP A 33 -2.75 1.80 -7.84
C ASP A 33 -2.56 2.57 -6.51
N PHE A 34 -2.97 1.96 -5.40
CA PHE A 34 -2.95 2.50 -4.03
C PHE A 34 -3.86 3.73 -3.85
N SER A 35 -4.87 3.88 -4.70
CA SER A 35 -5.86 4.95 -4.64
C SER A 35 -6.93 4.66 -3.58
N VAL A 36 -7.04 5.52 -2.57
CA VAL A 36 -8.06 5.39 -1.52
C VAL A 36 -9.47 5.48 -2.10
N SER A 37 -9.67 6.39 -3.06
CA SER A 37 -10.97 6.55 -3.72
C SER A 37 -11.33 5.33 -4.57
N GLY A 38 -10.36 4.80 -5.34
CA GLY A 38 -10.61 3.62 -6.19
C GLY A 38 -10.96 2.38 -5.38
N VAL A 39 -10.20 2.14 -4.29
CA VAL A 39 -10.50 1.06 -3.33
C VAL A 39 -11.88 1.25 -2.68
N ALA A 40 -12.24 2.48 -2.33
CA ALA A 40 -13.55 2.76 -1.76
C ALA A 40 -14.67 2.47 -2.77
N GLU A 41 -14.54 2.94 -4.00
CA GLU A 41 -15.50 2.69 -5.08
C GLU A 41 -15.63 1.20 -5.43
N SER A 42 -14.51 0.47 -5.47
CA SER A 42 -14.48 -0.97 -5.72
C SER A 42 -15.21 -1.77 -4.64
N LEU A 43 -15.19 -1.28 -3.38
CA LEU A 43 -15.92 -1.87 -2.25
C LEU A 43 -17.36 -1.34 -2.10
N ASP A 44 -17.84 -0.52 -3.04
CA ASP A 44 -19.12 0.22 -2.94
C ASP A 44 -19.24 1.05 -1.66
N LEU A 45 -18.10 1.60 -1.21
CA LEU A 45 -17.98 2.42 -0.01
C LEU A 45 -17.68 3.88 -0.36
N THR A 46 -18.06 4.76 0.56
CA THR A 46 -17.55 6.13 0.55
C THR A 46 -16.17 6.19 1.21
N ASN A 47 -15.31 7.11 0.77
CA ASN A 47 -13.99 7.37 1.36
C ASN A 47 -14.03 7.40 2.90
N ARG A 48 -15.03 8.09 3.47
CA ARG A 48 -15.19 8.21 4.93
C ARG A 48 -15.48 6.86 5.60
N GLN A 49 -16.30 6.01 4.99
CA GLN A 49 -16.60 4.67 5.53
C GLN A 49 -15.35 3.78 5.50
N LEU A 50 -14.60 3.82 4.39
CA LEU A 50 -13.33 3.12 4.26
C LEU A 50 -12.33 3.61 5.33
N GLU A 51 -12.20 4.93 5.50
CA GLU A 51 -11.33 5.52 6.52
C GLU A 51 -11.65 5.01 7.93
N TYR A 52 -12.91 5.03 8.33
CA TYR A 52 -13.33 4.52 9.64
C TYR A 52 -13.06 3.02 9.79
N ALA A 53 -13.35 2.23 8.77
CA ALA A 53 -13.16 0.78 8.82
C ALA A 53 -11.67 0.41 8.93
N VAL A 54 -10.80 1.07 8.15
CA VAL A 54 -9.35 0.84 8.18
C VAL A 54 -8.73 1.36 9.47
N GLU A 55 -9.13 2.54 9.94
CA GLU A 55 -8.65 3.08 11.21
C GLU A 55 -9.05 2.17 12.38
N ARG A 56 -10.25 1.59 12.37
CA ARG A 56 -10.68 0.65 13.40
C ARG A 56 -9.90 -0.67 13.35
N ALA A 57 -9.54 -1.16 12.17
CA ALA A 57 -8.85 -2.44 12.01
C ALA A 57 -7.32 -2.34 12.20
N SER A 58 -6.71 -1.27 11.70
CA SER A 58 -5.25 -1.06 11.71
C SER A 58 -4.77 0.01 12.70
N GLY A 59 -5.65 0.91 13.15
CA GLY A 59 -5.26 2.12 13.90
C GLY A 59 -4.63 3.22 13.02
N LEU A 60 -4.66 3.08 11.70
CA LEU A 60 -4.04 4.00 10.73
C LEU A 60 -5.05 4.48 9.70
N ARG A 61 -4.82 5.67 9.15
CA ARG A 61 -5.57 6.15 7.98
C ARG A 61 -5.28 5.27 6.76
N PRO A 62 -6.26 5.02 5.87
CA PRO A 62 -6.07 4.16 4.69
C PRO A 62 -4.95 4.64 3.79
N LYS A 63 -4.80 5.96 3.61
CA LYS A 63 -3.70 6.54 2.84
C LYS A 63 -2.32 6.16 3.40
N GLU A 64 -2.18 6.16 4.71
CA GLU A 64 -0.92 5.78 5.38
C GLU A 64 -0.70 4.27 5.28
N LEU A 65 -1.75 3.47 5.46
CA LEU A 65 -1.71 2.02 5.32
C LEU A 65 -1.22 1.60 3.92
N PHE A 66 -1.84 2.16 2.88
CA PHE A 66 -1.49 1.86 1.48
C PHE A 66 -0.09 2.34 1.15
N ARG A 67 0.30 3.53 1.62
CA ARG A 67 1.67 4.02 1.47
C ARG A 67 2.68 3.08 2.10
N ARG A 68 2.45 2.61 3.33
CA ARG A 68 3.33 1.65 4.01
C ARG A 68 3.43 0.33 3.24
N HIS A 69 2.29 -0.20 2.80
CA HIS A 69 2.26 -1.43 2.02
C HIS A 69 3.03 -1.30 0.70
N ARG A 70 2.80 -0.21 -0.04
CA ARG A 70 3.52 0.13 -1.27
C ARG A 70 5.03 0.17 -1.08
N MET A 71 5.50 0.74 0.03
CA MET A 71 6.92 0.81 0.36
C MET A 71 7.50 -0.55 0.77
N LEU A 72 6.73 -1.39 1.47
CA LEU A 72 7.12 -2.77 1.78
C LEU A 72 7.28 -3.61 0.50
N LEU A 73 6.35 -3.48 -0.45
CA LEU A 73 6.44 -4.13 -1.76
C LEU A 73 7.65 -3.62 -2.55
N ALA A 74 7.91 -2.31 -2.55
CA ALA A 74 9.11 -1.74 -3.17
C ALA A 74 10.38 -2.40 -2.62
N ARG A 75 10.47 -2.57 -1.29
CA ARG A 75 11.61 -3.24 -0.64
C ARG A 75 11.72 -4.71 -1.07
N ARG A 76 10.61 -5.42 -1.13
CA ARG A 76 10.58 -6.83 -1.56
C ARG A 76 11.07 -6.98 -3.00
N LEU A 77 10.54 -6.18 -3.92
CA LEU A 77 10.93 -6.20 -5.34
C LEU A 77 12.40 -5.82 -5.54
N VAL A 78 12.93 -4.88 -4.74
CA VAL A 78 14.36 -4.59 -4.74
C VAL A 78 15.18 -5.80 -4.30
N ALA A 79 14.74 -6.49 -3.24
CA ALA A 79 15.41 -7.70 -2.75
C ALA A 79 15.39 -8.84 -3.78
N GLU A 80 14.31 -8.95 -4.56
CA GLU A 80 14.19 -9.88 -5.69
C GLU A 80 15.10 -9.51 -6.88
N GLY A 81 15.75 -8.34 -6.86
CA GLY A 81 16.70 -7.91 -7.89
C GLY A 81 16.07 -7.08 -9.02
N PHE A 82 14.81 -6.65 -8.89
CA PHE A 82 14.20 -5.77 -9.87
C PHE A 82 14.84 -4.37 -9.88
N SER A 83 14.84 -3.72 -11.05
CA SER A 83 15.33 -2.35 -11.19
C SER A 83 14.30 -1.35 -10.65
N LEU A 84 14.78 -0.23 -10.08
CA LEU A 84 13.91 0.77 -9.48
C LEU A 84 12.91 1.40 -10.47
N GLN A 85 13.24 1.44 -11.76
CA GLN A 85 12.32 1.89 -12.81
C GLN A 85 11.17 0.91 -13.03
N VAL A 86 11.46 -0.40 -13.04
CA VAL A 86 10.43 -1.45 -13.14
C VAL A 86 9.54 -1.40 -11.90
N ILE A 87 10.15 -1.27 -10.72
CA ILE A 87 9.42 -1.18 -9.45
C ILE A 87 8.48 0.03 -9.44
N ALA A 88 8.94 1.21 -9.88
CA ALA A 88 8.10 2.39 -9.97
C ALA A 88 6.86 2.15 -10.86
N GLN A 89 7.04 1.54 -12.04
CA GLN A 89 5.93 1.21 -12.93
C GLN A 89 4.99 0.18 -12.32
N ARG A 90 5.54 -0.87 -11.70
CA ARG A 90 4.76 -1.98 -11.11
C ARG A 90 3.94 -1.55 -9.91
N LEU A 91 4.41 -0.55 -9.17
CA LEU A 91 3.70 0.01 -8.02
C LEU A 91 2.72 1.13 -8.42
N GLY A 92 2.51 1.41 -9.71
CA GLY A 92 1.55 2.43 -10.16
C GLY A 92 2.07 3.87 -10.17
N PHE A 93 3.38 4.09 -10.12
CA PHE A 93 3.92 5.46 -10.22
C PHE A 93 4.01 5.89 -11.68
N LYS A 94 3.32 7.00 -12.02
CA LYS A 94 3.41 7.63 -13.34
C LYS A 94 4.84 8.05 -13.71
N HIS A 95 5.61 8.50 -12.71
CA HIS A 95 6.97 9.00 -12.92
C HIS A 95 7.93 8.47 -11.85
N TYR A 96 9.14 8.12 -12.29
CA TYR A 96 10.22 7.69 -11.40
C TYR A 96 10.56 8.75 -10.32
N THR A 97 10.48 10.04 -10.65
CA THR A 97 10.77 11.13 -9.70
C THR A 97 9.82 11.11 -8.50
N HIS A 98 8.53 10.79 -8.71
CA HIS A 98 7.57 10.64 -7.62
C HIS A 98 7.94 9.47 -6.71
N PHE A 99 8.23 8.31 -7.31
CA PHE A 99 8.70 7.14 -6.58
C PHE A 99 9.96 7.44 -5.76
N ALA A 100 10.96 8.07 -6.37
CA ALA A 100 12.22 8.42 -5.73
C ALA A 100 12.03 9.33 -4.50
N SER A 101 11.17 10.35 -4.62
CA SER A 101 10.83 11.24 -3.51
C SER A 101 10.07 10.52 -2.40
N GLU A 102 9.16 9.61 -2.76
CA GLU A 102 8.36 8.86 -1.79
C GLU A 102 9.21 7.85 -1.01
N VAL A 103 10.11 7.12 -1.69
CA VAL A 103 11.10 6.23 -1.07
C VAL A 103 12.02 7.00 -0.14
N LYS A 104 12.55 8.13 -0.59
CA LYS A 104 13.41 8.98 0.25
C LYS A 104 12.66 9.47 1.47
N SER A 105 11.41 9.91 1.34
CA SER A 105 10.61 10.37 2.46
C SER A 105 10.24 9.25 3.45
N TYR A 106 10.13 8.00 2.99
CA TYR A 106 9.70 6.88 3.82
C TYR A 106 10.87 6.14 4.49
N PHE A 107 11.94 5.88 3.75
CA PHE A 107 13.11 5.15 4.25
C PHE A 107 14.25 6.06 4.70
N ASP A 108 14.11 7.39 4.55
CA ASP A 108 15.16 8.39 4.75
C ASP A 108 16.41 8.15 3.89
N LEU A 109 16.28 7.33 2.83
CA LEU A 109 17.39 6.89 1.98
C LEU A 109 17.11 7.25 0.52
N PRO A 110 18.09 7.80 -0.22
CA PRO A 110 17.92 8.02 -1.64
C PRO A 110 17.75 6.66 -2.37
N PRO A 111 16.99 6.62 -3.48
CA PRO A 111 16.56 5.38 -4.13
C PRO A 111 17.72 4.43 -4.49
N ARG A 112 18.87 4.97 -4.90
CA ARG A 112 20.09 4.17 -5.18
C ARG A 112 20.69 3.52 -3.93
N GLN A 113 20.74 4.25 -2.80
CA GLN A 113 21.24 3.71 -1.54
C GLN A 113 20.25 2.74 -0.92
N PHE A 114 18.95 3.00 -1.04
CA PHE A 114 17.91 2.05 -0.69
C PHE A 114 18.10 0.73 -1.44
N GLN A 115 18.27 0.78 -2.77
CA GLN A 115 18.53 -0.42 -3.58
C GLN A 115 19.76 -1.20 -3.11
N LYS A 116 20.88 -0.48 -2.89
CA LYS A 116 22.11 -1.09 -2.43
C LYS A 116 21.97 -1.71 -1.03
N SER A 117 21.34 -0.99 -0.10
CA SER A 117 21.16 -1.45 1.28
C SER A 117 20.33 -2.73 1.33
N VAL A 118 19.22 -2.76 0.58
CA VAL A 118 18.36 -3.95 0.52
C VAL A 118 19.08 -5.13 -0.14
N ARG A 119 19.81 -4.92 -1.25
CA ARG A 119 20.60 -6.00 -1.86
C ARG A 119 21.75 -6.47 -0.98
N SER A 120 22.37 -5.59 -0.20
CA SER A 120 23.43 -5.98 0.75
C SER A 120 22.90 -6.79 1.94
N LEU A 121 21.64 -6.62 2.32
CA LEU A 121 21.00 -7.38 3.40
C LEU A 121 20.58 -8.80 2.99
N CYS A 122 20.42 -9.04 1.68
CA CYS A 122 20.22 -10.38 1.12
C CYS A 122 21.47 -10.76 0.32
N PRO A 123 22.56 -11.22 0.95
CA PRO A 123 23.65 -11.85 0.22
C PRO A 123 23.08 -13.08 -0.49
N GLU A 124 23.02 -13.00 -1.81
CA GLU A 124 22.74 -14.12 -2.71
C GLU A 124 23.65 -15.29 -2.27
N THR A 125 23.07 -16.42 -1.83
CA THR A 125 23.76 -17.71 -1.74
C THR A 125 23.53 -18.46 -3.04
#